data_AF-A0A5C5WNQ5-F1
#
_entry.id   AF-A0A5C5WNQ5-F1
#
_cell.length_a   1.000
_cell.length_b   1.000
_cell.length_c   1.000
_cell.angle_alpha   90.00
_cell.angle_beta   90.00
_cell.angle_gamma   90.00
#
_symmetry.space_group_name_H-M   'P 1'
#
loop_
_entity.id
_entity.type
_entity.pdbx_description
1 polymer ?
#
loop_
_entity_poly.entity_id
_entity_poly.type
_entity_poly.pdbx_seq_one_letter_code
_entity_poly.pdbx_strand_id
1 'polypeptide(L)'
;MANLSSLVKAVCGLSKPLKLADGTALPASTAGWKPIAVTQDRRLCAGVFAKAKRRRKPVFRIIVWRTYRDASGIEKASTVLYPDQVDPTLRLVSQLSERMPSQ
;
A
#
# COMPACT_ATOMS: atom_id res chain seq x y z
N MET A 1 -28.70 -5.67 1.85
CA MET A 1 -27.80 -6.84 2.01
C MET A 1 -26.39 -6.34 2.25
N ALA A 2 -25.93 -6.30 3.50
CA ALA A 2 -24.58 -5.87 3.80
C ALA A 2 -23.59 -6.95 3.32
N ASN A 3 -22.73 -6.61 2.36
CA ASN A 3 -21.70 -7.52 1.85
C ASN A 3 -20.83 -7.98 3.02
N LEU A 4 -20.55 -9.29 3.14
CA LEU A 4 -19.71 -9.87 4.19
C LEU A 4 -18.36 -9.13 4.35
N SER A 5 -17.82 -8.59 3.26
CA SER A 5 -16.61 -7.76 3.24
C SER A 5 -16.72 -6.45 4.02
N SER A 6 -17.92 -5.89 4.20
CA SER A 6 -18.17 -4.69 5.00
C SER A 6 -18.18 -5.00 6.51
N LEU A 7 -18.67 -6.18 6.88
CA LEU A 7 -18.66 -6.68 8.27
C LEU A 7 -17.26 -7.00 8.75
N VAL A 8 -16.44 -7.68 7.93
CA VAL A 8 -15.03 -7.95 8.26
C VAL A 8 -14.24 -6.65 8.39
N LYS A 9 -14.47 -5.66 7.53
CA LYS A 9 -13.82 -4.34 7.60
C LYS A 9 -14.19 -3.56 8.86
N ALA A 10 -15.44 -3.66 9.31
CA ALA A 10 -15.90 -3.03 10.54
C ALA A 10 -15.25 -3.65 11.79
N VAL A 11 -15.13 -4.99 11.84
CA VAL A 11 -14.49 -5.71 12.95
C VAL A 11 -12.98 -5.42 13.01
N CYS A 12 -12.33 -5.18 11.87
CA CYS A 12 -10.90 -4.80 11.82
C CYS A 12 -10.62 -3.30 11.98
N GLY A 13 -11.62 -2.46 12.25
CA GLY A 13 -11.43 -1.00 12.42
C GLY A 13 -11.04 -0.26 11.13
N LEU A 14 -11.35 -0.81 9.96
CA LEU A 14 -11.03 -0.18 8.68
C LEU A 14 -12.14 0.80 8.28
N SER A 15 -11.96 2.09 8.53
CA SER A 15 -12.93 3.10 8.11
C SER A 15 -12.78 3.46 6.63
N LYS A 16 -13.90 3.45 5.89
CA LYS A 16 -14.02 3.66 4.43
C LYS A 16 -13.32 2.55 3.61
N PRO A 17 -13.59 2.37 2.30
CA PRO A 17 -13.00 1.25 1.55
C PRO A 17 -11.50 1.47 1.34
N LEU A 18 -10.71 1.28 2.40
CA LEU A 18 -9.28 1.07 2.32
C LEU A 18 -9.07 -0.16 1.45
N LYS A 19 -8.40 0.04 0.33
CA LYS A 19 -7.91 -1.08 -0.47
C LYS A 19 -6.81 -1.74 0.35
N LEU A 20 -6.96 -3.04 0.58
CA LEU A 20 -5.94 -3.84 1.18
C LEU A 20 -5.14 -4.50 0.05
N ALA A 21 -3.82 -4.49 0.16
CA ALA A 21 -2.95 -5.40 -0.58
C ALA A 21 -2.12 -6.16 0.44
N ASP A 22 -2.10 -7.49 0.35
CA ASP A 22 -1.40 -8.38 1.27
C ASP A 22 -1.69 -8.09 2.76
N GLY A 23 -2.95 -7.72 3.07
CA GLY A 23 -3.39 -7.40 4.44
C GLY A 23 -3.02 -6.01 4.95
N THR A 24 -2.34 -5.17 4.14
CA THR A 24 -1.95 -3.80 4.54
C THR A 24 -2.87 -2.73 3.97
N ALA A 25 -3.17 -1.72 4.79
CA ALA A 25 -3.88 -0.52 4.32
C ALA A 25 -3.06 0.22 3.27
N LEU A 26 -3.63 0.41 2.07
CA LEU A 26 -3.00 1.21 1.02
C LEU A 26 -3.33 2.70 1.16
N PRO A 27 -2.39 3.59 0.80
CA PRO A 27 -2.65 5.03 0.76
C PRO A 27 -3.63 5.38 -0.35
N ALA A 28 -4.43 6.41 -0.14
CA ALA A 28 -5.46 6.85 -1.10
C ALA A 28 -4.90 7.20 -2.49
N SER A 29 -3.62 7.59 -2.58
CA SER A 29 -2.91 7.88 -3.83
C SER A 29 -2.78 6.67 -4.77
N THR A 30 -2.99 5.45 -4.27
CA THR A 30 -3.00 4.19 -5.06
C THR A 30 -4.35 3.91 -5.71
N ALA A 31 -5.37 4.75 -5.48
CA ALA A 31 -6.68 4.58 -6.10
C ALA A 31 -6.57 4.52 -7.63
N GLY A 32 -7.10 3.45 -8.22
CA GLY A 32 -7.05 3.20 -9.67
C GLY A 32 -5.72 2.62 -10.18
N TRP A 33 -4.80 2.27 -9.29
CA TRP A 33 -3.59 1.50 -9.62
C TRP A 33 -3.72 0.06 -9.16
N LYS A 34 -3.12 -0.87 -9.91
CA LYS A 34 -3.05 -2.30 -9.58
C LYS A 34 -1.72 -2.58 -8.85
N PRO A 35 -1.73 -3.16 -7.64
CA PRO A 35 -0.50 -3.59 -6.98
C PRO A 35 0.14 -4.75 -7.76
N ILE A 36 1.45 -4.69 -7.97
CA ILE A 36 2.24 -5.76 -8.59
C ILE A 36 3.06 -6.49 -7.54
N ALA A 37 3.77 -5.72 -6.72
CA ALA A 37 4.57 -6.23 -5.62
C ALA A 37 4.42 -5.25 -4.45
N VAL A 38 4.23 -5.80 -3.25
CA VAL A 38 4.21 -5.06 -2.00
C VAL A 38 5.20 -5.74 -1.05
N THR A 39 5.93 -4.93 -0.29
CA THR A 39 6.80 -5.36 0.80
C THR A 39 6.54 -4.47 2.00
N GLN A 40 6.76 -5.03 3.19
CA GLN A 40 6.52 -4.35 4.45
C GLN A 40 7.64 -4.66 5.44
N ASP A 41 8.01 -3.65 6.21
CA ASP A 41 8.87 -3.76 7.38
C ASP A 41 8.26 -2.96 8.54
N ARG A 42 7.72 -3.69 9.52
CA ARG A 42 7.08 -3.18 10.74
C ARG A 42 5.97 -2.17 10.48
N ARG A 43 6.33 -0.89 10.31
CA ARG A 43 5.41 0.25 10.12
C ARG A 43 5.54 0.91 8.75
N LEU A 44 6.53 0.50 7.96
CA LEU A 44 6.79 1.01 6.62
C LEU A 44 6.42 -0.05 5.60
N CYS A 45 5.85 0.40 4.51
CA CYS A 45 5.42 -0.40 3.39
C CYS A 45 5.94 0.26 2.12
N ALA A 46 6.34 -0.56 1.15
CA ALA A 46 6.68 -0.10 -0.18
C ALA A 46 5.97 -0.99 -1.19
N GLY A 47 5.55 -0.40 -2.31
CA GLY A 47 4.85 -1.15 -3.34
C GLY A 47 5.06 -0.58 -4.72
N VAL A 48 5.08 -1.49 -5.70
CA VAL A 48 5.07 -1.19 -7.12
C VAL A 48 3.65 -1.33 -7.62
N PHE A 49 3.16 -0.28 -8.25
CA PHE A 49 1.80 -0.22 -8.78
C PHE A 49 1.83 0.04 -10.28
N ALA A 50 1.00 -0.68 -11.03
CA ALA A 50 0.81 -0.42 -12.45
C ALA A 50 -0.56 0.21 -12.74
N LYS A 51 -0.57 1.11 -13.70
CA LYS A 51 -1.78 1.59 -14.35
C LYS A 51 -1.74 1.20 -15.81
N ALA A 52 -2.65 0.31 -16.20
CA ALA A 52 -2.82 -0.07 -17.59
C ALA A 52 -3.28 1.15 -18.41
N LYS A 53 -2.66 1.35 -19.57
CA LYS A 53 -3.12 2.31 -20.58
C LYS A 53 -3.60 1.52 -21.79
N ARG A 54 -4.82 1.78 -22.27
CA ARG A 54 -5.48 1.04 -23.37
C ARG A 54 -4.61 0.85 -24.62
N ARG A 55 -3.69 1.78 -24.93
CA ARG A 55 -2.88 1.80 -26.16
C ARG A 55 -1.39 2.10 -25.94
N ARG A 56 -0.91 2.07 -24.69
CA ARG A 56 0.49 2.41 -24.37
C ARG A 56 1.05 1.43 -23.36
N LYS A 57 2.38 1.35 -23.29
CA LYS A 57 3.08 0.61 -22.23
C LYS A 57 2.51 1.01 -20.86
N PRO A 58 2.33 0.04 -19.93
CA PRO A 58 1.83 0.31 -18.59
C PRO A 58 2.73 1.35 -17.89
N VAL A 59 2.11 2.23 -17.11
CA VAL A 59 2.87 3.15 -16.26
C VAL A 59 3.03 2.50 -14.91
N PHE A 60 4.27 2.45 -14.43
CA PHE A 60 4.60 1.94 -13.10
C PHE A 60 4.86 3.11 -12.15
N ARG A 61 4.52 2.90 -10.88
CA ARG A 61 4.80 3.85 -9.81
C ARG A 61 5.24 3.09 -8.57
N ILE A 62 6.36 3.50 -8.00
CA ILE A 62 6.80 3.05 -6.68
C ILE A 62 6.23 4.02 -5.65
N ILE A 63 5.60 3.48 -4.61
CA ILE A 63 5.06 4.26 -3.50
C ILE A 63 5.59 3.64 -2.21
N VAL A 64 6.06 4.49 -1.31
CA VAL A 64 6.41 4.11 0.05
C VAL A 64 5.44 4.83 0.97
N TRP A 65 4.91 4.11 1.95
CA TRP A 65 3.97 4.64 2.93
C TRP A 65 4.19 3.99 4.28
N ARG A 66 3.72 4.65 5.33
CA ARG A 66 3.60 4.08 6.66
C ARG A 66 2.17 3.71 6.95
N THR A 67 1.99 2.62 7.70
CA THR A 67 0.71 2.26 8.31
C THR A 67 0.76 2.56 9.81
N TYR A 68 -0.33 3.10 10.35
CA TYR A 68 -0.47 3.37 11.78
C TYR A 68 -1.93 3.27 12.18
N ARG A 69 -2.19 2.95 13.45
CA ARG A 69 -3.53 3.10 14.02
C ARG A 69 -3.66 4.47 14.64
N ASP A 70 -4.76 5.16 14.36
CA ASP A 70 -5.07 6.40 15.07
C ASP A 70 -5.59 6.10 16.49
N ALA A 71 -5.83 7.17 17.25
CA ALA A 71 -6.35 7.07 18.62
C ALA A 71 -7.71 6.37 18.71
N SER A 72 -8.46 6.31 17.61
CA SER A 72 -9.74 5.60 17.51
C SER A 72 -9.56 4.11 17.12
N GLY A 73 -8.32 3.62 17.04
CA GLY A 73 -8.01 2.24 16.65
C GLY A 73 -8.12 1.98 15.15
N ILE A 74 -8.35 3.02 14.33
CA ILE A 74 -8.54 2.89 12.89
C ILE A 74 -7.19 2.85 12.20
N GLU A 75 -6.98 1.84 11.36
CA GLU A 75 -5.77 1.72 10.56
C GLU A 75 -5.76 2.77 9.42
N LYS A 76 -4.66 3.49 9.31
CA LYS A 76 -4.42 4.56 8.34
C LYS A 76 -3.11 4.33 7.62
N ALA A 77 -3.06 4.80 6.38
CA ALA A 77 -1.87 4.82 5.55
C ALA A 77 -1.47 6.26 5.21
N SER A 78 -0.18 6.60 5.35
CA SER A 78 0.35 7.94 5.03
C SER A 78 1.64 7.82 4.23
N THR A 79 1.81 8.65 3.21
CA THR A 79 3.05 8.75 2.43
C THR A 79 4.04 9.76 3.01
N VAL A 80 3.71 10.38 4.15
CA VAL A 80 4.62 11.29 4.86
C VAL A 80 5.56 10.45 5.73
N LEU A 81 6.85 10.53 5.42
CA LEU A 81 7.93 9.82 6.10
C LEU A 81 8.70 10.78 6.99
N TYR A 82 9.19 10.28 8.12
CA TYR A 82 10.10 11.03 8.99
C TYR A 82 11.58 10.80 8.57
N PRO A 83 12.51 11.69 8.96
CA PRO A 83 13.91 11.57 8.55
C PRO A 83 14.57 10.23 8.92
N ASP A 84 14.24 9.66 10.08
CA ASP A 84 14.71 8.35 10.56
C ASP A 84 14.19 7.17 9.72
N GLN A 85 13.20 7.42 8.87
CA GLN A 85 12.53 6.40 8.05
C GLN A 85 13.09 6.34 6.63
N VAL A 86 14.06 7.18 6.27
CA VAL A 86 14.64 7.23 4.93
C VAL A 86 15.47 5.99 4.62
N ASP A 87 16.38 5.58 5.50
CA ASP A 87 17.23 4.40 5.25
C ASP A 87 16.42 3.08 5.17
N PRO A 88 15.46 2.82 6.10
CA PRO A 88 14.55 1.67 5.96
C PRO A 88 13.73 1.71 4.68
N THR A 89 13.34 2.90 4.23
CA THR A 89 12.61 3.10 2.97
C THR A 89 13.45 2.65 1.77
N LEU A 90 14.71 3.07 1.70
CA LEU A 90 15.61 2.68 0.61
C LEU A 90 15.83 1.16 0.58
N ARG A 91 15.99 0.54 1.76
CA ARG A 91 16.10 -0.91 1.88
C ARG A 91 14.84 -1.63 1.37
N LEU A 92 13.66 -1.15 1.74
CA LEU A 92 12.38 -1.70 1.25
C LEU A 92 12.24 -1.56 -0.27
N VAL A 93 12.66 -0.44 -0.84
CA VAL A 93 12.64 -0.24 -2.30
C VAL A 93 13.61 -1.21 -3.00
N SER A 94 14.79 -1.46 -2.44
CA SER A 94 15.72 -2.46 -2.98
C SER A 94 15.09 -3.86 -3.02
N GLN A 95 14.39 -4.26 -1.95
CA GLN A 95 13.68 -5.55 -1.90
C GLN A 95 12.56 -5.66 -2.93
N LEU A 96 11.91 -4.54 -3.28
CA LEU A 96 10.91 -4.54 -4.37
C LEU A 96 11.54 -4.83 -5.72
N SER A 97 12.77 -4.35 -5.96
CA SER A 97 13.47 -4.61 -7.21
C SER A 97 13.70 -6.11 -7.43
N GLU A 98 14.01 -6.85 -6.36
CA GLU A 98 14.18 -8.31 -6.41
C GLU A 98 12.85 -9.05 -6.67
N ARG A 99 11.72 -8.48 -6.24
CA ARG A 99 10.38 -9.06 -6.40
C ARG A 99 9.69 -8.66 -7.70
N MET A 100 10.24 -7.71 -8.46
CA MET A 100 9.67 -7.36 -9.74
C MET A 100 9.89 -8.51 -10.73
N PRO A 101 8.86 -8.95 -11.46
CA PRO A 101 9.06 -9.90 -12.54
C PRO A 101 10.03 -9.28 -13.56
N SER A 102 11.14 -9.97 -13.82
CA SER A 102 12.08 -9.65 -14.88
C SER A 102 11.29 -9.49 -16.18
N GLN A 103 11.35 -8.30 -16.79
CA GLN A 103 10.76 -8.04 -18.10
C GLN A 103 11.46 -8.81 -19.20
#